data_AF-A0AAU1C3Y1-F1
#
_entry.id   AF-A0AAU1C3Y1-F1
#
_cell.length_a   1.000
_cell.length_b   1.000
_cell.length_c   1.000
_cell.angle_alpha   90.00
_cell.angle_beta   90.00
_cell.angle_gamma   90.00
#
_symmetry.space_group_name_H-M   'P 1'
#
loop_
_entity.id
_entity.type
_entity.pdbx_description
1 polymer ?
#
loop_
_entity_poly.entity_id
_entity_poly.type
_entity_poly.pdbx_seq_one_letter_code
_entity_poly.pdbx_strand_id
1 'polypeptide(L)'
;MEITIKGASEEFAEKLVALAAQYHAELSISTVRPGWTVDRAERYLLDLTAGSRRMAEMVFVDGDGYIDADHVRSVIGKLNGPSNGLTRAVPRGVRKGWWPEGTPAPITPVSDPKNPSWHQNIAYRMDQELVPVFREALTRITTGKKAAEDMGNTPGGPGKTTVSLPPGSSGGQAYPTLNTVDVDGGSPPFDGDEEKEDQQP
;
A
#
# COMPACT_ATOMS: atom_id res chain seq x y z
N MET A 1 7.29 -26.45 -10.87
CA MET A 1 7.72 -26.18 -9.48
C MET A 1 8.37 -27.46 -8.97
N GLU A 2 9.55 -27.37 -8.37
CA GLU A 2 10.29 -28.53 -7.85
C GLU A 2 10.45 -28.36 -6.34
N ILE A 3 9.97 -29.34 -5.58
CA ILE A 3 10.15 -29.41 -4.12
C ILE A 3 10.99 -30.65 -3.85
N THR A 4 12.17 -30.44 -3.29
CA THR A 4 13.13 -31.52 -3.00
C THR A 4 13.31 -31.65 -1.48
N ILE A 5 12.81 -32.74 -0.92
CA ILE A 5 12.94 -33.08 0.51
C ILE A 5 14.12 -34.05 0.67
N LYS A 6 15.10 -33.71 1.51
CA LYS A 6 16.27 -34.55 1.78
C LYS A 6 16.22 -35.07 3.22
N GLY A 7 16.60 -36.34 3.42
CA GLY A 7 16.67 -36.97 4.74
C GLY A 7 15.34 -37.49 5.30
N ALA A 8 14.32 -37.63 4.47
CA ALA A 8 13.06 -38.25 4.86
C ALA A 8 13.19 -39.77 5.03
N SER A 9 12.47 -40.34 6.00
CA SER A 9 12.32 -41.79 6.12
C SER A 9 11.44 -42.32 4.97
N GLU A 10 11.60 -43.60 4.66
CA GLU A 10 10.80 -44.30 3.65
C GLU A 10 9.30 -44.23 3.96
N GLU A 11 8.93 -44.42 5.23
CA GLU A 11 7.55 -44.27 5.71
C GLU A 11 6.98 -42.85 5.47
N PHE A 12 7.81 -41.81 5.60
CA PHE A 12 7.39 -40.44 5.29
C PHE A 12 7.16 -40.25 3.80
N ALA A 13 8.05 -40.79 2.96
CA ALA A 13 7.91 -40.74 1.51
C ALA A 13 6.63 -41.44 1.04
N GLU A 14 6.33 -42.63 1.60
CA GLU A 14 5.11 -43.37 1.29
C GLU A 14 3.84 -42.60 1.68
N LYS A 15 3.82 -42.00 2.88
CA LYS A 15 2.70 -41.15 3.32
C LYS A 15 2.53 -39.92 2.44
N LEU A 16 3.62 -39.31 1.97
CA LEU A 16 3.59 -38.16 1.07
C LEU A 16 3.01 -38.54 -0.30
N VAL A 17 3.44 -39.69 -0.85
CA VAL A 17 2.94 -40.22 -2.13
C VAL A 17 1.46 -40.61 -2.02
N ALA A 18 1.07 -41.27 -0.93
CA ALA A 18 -0.32 -41.64 -0.68
C ALA A 18 -1.21 -40.40 -0.54
N LEU A 19 -0.73 -39.36 0.15
CA LEU A 19 -1.44 -38.09 0.29
C LEU A 19 -1.57 -37.37 -1.07
N ALA A 20 -0.51 -37.34 -1.87
CA ALA A 20 -0.55 -36.74 -3.21
C ALA A 20 -1.54 -37.49 -4.14
N ALA A 21 -1.58 -38.82 -4.05
CA ALA A 21 -2.52 -39.64 -4.81
C ALA A 21 -3.97 -39.46 -4.34
N GLN A 22 -4.20 -39.32 -3.03
CA GLN A 22 -5.52 -39.17 -2.42
C GLN A 22 -6.20 -37.85 -2.82
N TYR A 23 -5.44 -36.78 -2.96
CA TYR A 23 -5.96 -35.45 -3.27
C TYR A 23 -5.63 -34.98 -4.69
N HIS A 24 -5.25 -35.87 -5.60
CA HIS A 24 -4.88 -35.52 -7.00
C HIS A 24 -5.99 -34.75 -7.75
N ALA A 25 -7.25 -34.79 -7.31
CA ALA A 25 -8.35 -33.98 -7.86
C ALA A 25 -8.65 -32.68 -7.10
N GLU A 26 -8.17 -32.53 -5.86
CA GLU A 26 -8.46 -31.40 -4.96
C GLU A 26 -7.23 -30.59 -4.53
N LEU A 27 -6.03 -30.99 -4.98
CA LEU A 27 -4.79 -30.26 -4.75
C LEU A 27 -4.75 -28.97 -5.58
N SER A 28 -5.51 -27.97 -5.13
CA SER A 28 -5.13 -26.58 -5.39
C SER A 28 -3.91 -26.30 -4.51
N ILE A 29 -2.72 -26.53 -5.05
CA ILE A 29 -1.49 -26.03 -4.46
C ILE A 29 -1.52 -24.52 -4.69
N SER A 30 -2.18 -23.81 -3.77
CA SER A 30 -2.03 -22.37 -3.65
C SER A 30 -0.67 -22.14 -3.01
N THR A 31 0.35 -21.92 -3.84
CA THR A 31 1.60 -21.29 -3.43
C THR A 31 1.30 -19.85 -2.99
N VAL A 32 0.55 -19.67 -1.90
CA VAL A 32 0.54 -18.41 -1.19
C VAL A 32 1.95 -18.29 -0.61
N ARG A 33 2.83 -17.53 -1.28
CA ARG A 33 4.03 -17.03 -0.62
C ARG A 33 3.59 -16.50 0.75
N PRO A 34 4.31 -16.80 1.84
CA PRO A 34 3.91 -16.33 3.16
C PRO A 34 3.90 -14.79 3.14
N GLY A 35 2.72 -14.17 3.14
CA GLY A 35 2.63 -12.72 3.20
C GLY A 35 1.33 -12.09 2.71
N TRP A 36 0.87 -12.40 1.50
CA TRP A 36 -0.15 -11.60 0.83
C TRP A 36 -1.47 -12.33 0.64
N THR A 37 -2.49 -11.89 1.38
CA THR A 37 -3.90 -12.24 1.18
C THR A 37 -4.63 -11.05 0.57
N VAL A 38 -5.87 -11.24 0.08
CA VAL A 38 -6.70 -10.15 -0.46
C VAL A 38 -6.86 -9.03 0.58
N ASP A 39 -7.15 -9.36 1.84
CA ASP A 39 -7.33 -8.36 2.91
C ASP A 39 -6.04 -7.57 3.19
N ARG A 40 -4.89 -8.23 3.13
CA ARG A 40 -3.60 -7.55 3.30
C ARG A 40 -3.27 -6.67 2.10
N ALA A 41 -3.55 -7.13 0.88
CA ALA A 41 -3.38 -6.35 -0.34
C ALA A 41 -4.30 -5.14 -0.36
N GLU A 42 -5.56 -5.28 0.07
CA GLU A 42 -6.51 -4.17 0.24
C GLU A 42 -5.96 -3.14 1.21
N ARG A 43 -5.52 -3.58 2.40
CA ARG A 43 -4.89 -2.69 3.38
C ARG A 43 -3.66 -1.98 2.83
N TYR A 44 -2.82 -2.69 2.08
CA TYR A 44 -1.66 -2.11 1.43
C TYR A 44 -2.06 -1.01 0.44
N LEU A 45 -3.01 -1.29 -0.46
CA LEU A 45 -3.49 -0.31 -1.45
C LEU A 45 -4.11 0.92 -0.77
N LEU A 46 -4.84 0.74 0.33
CA LEU A 46 -5.43 1.83 1.10
C LEU A 46 -4.40 2.73 1.80
N ASP A 47 -3.25 2.19 2.23
CA ASP A 47 -2.17 2.95 2.90
C ASP A 47 -1.22 3.69 1.91
N LEU A 48 -1.31 3.37 0.62
CA LEU A 48 -0.56 4.09 -0.42
C LEU A 48 -1.12 5.50 -0.67
N THR A 49 -0.21 6.43 -0.99
CA THR A 49 -0.59 7.73 -1.55
C THR A 49 -1.22 7.53 -2.94
N ALA A 50 -1.98 8.51 -3.42
CA ALA A 50 -2.63 8.43 -4.74
C ALA A 50 -1.64 8.09 -5.87
N GLY A 51 -0.45 8.72 -5.87
CA GLY A 51 0.59 8.46 -6.88
C GLY A 51 1.17 7.05 -6.79
N SER A 52 1.49 6.57 -5.58
CA SER A 52 1.99 5.20 -5.38
C SER A 52 0.93 4.16 -5.70
N ARG A 53 -0.34 4.42 -5.37
CA ARG A 53 -1.46 3.54 -5.71
C ARG A 53 -1.64 3.45 -7.21
N ARG A 54 -1.66 4.59 -7.92
CA ARG A 54 -1.76 4.60 -9.38
C ARG A 54 -0.63 3.81 -10.03
N MET A 55 0.59 4.00 -9.55
CA MET A 55 1.73 3.22 -10.01
C MET A 55 1.55 1.71 -9.76
N ALA A 56 1.08 1.32 -8.57
CA ALA A 56 0.80 -0.09 -8.27
C ALA A 56 -0.28 -0.67 -9.19
N GLU A 57 -1.39 0.04 -9.39
CA GLU A 57 -2.47 -0.34 -10.30
C GLU A 57 -1.95 -0.57 -11.71
N MET A 58 -1.11 0.33 -12.24
CA MET A 58 -0.52 0.13 -13.58
C MET A 58 0.28 -1.18 -13.67
N VAL A 59 1.00 -1.58 -12.62
CA VAL A 59 1.77 -2.84 -12.61
C VAL A 59 0.85 -4.05 -12.78
N PHE A 60 -0.25 -4.15 -12.03
CA PHE A 60 -1.08 -5.37 -12.02
C PHE A 60 -2.37 -5.27 -12.87
N VAL A 61 -2.81 -4.09 -13.28
CA VAL A 61 -3.95 -3.90 -14.19
C VAL A 61 -3.45 -3.82 -15.63
N ASP A 62 -2.53 -2.89 -15.91
CA ASP A 62 -2.10 -2.61 -17.29
C ASP A 62 -0.95 -3.53 -17.72
N GLY A 63 -0.01 -3.81 -16.81
CA GLY A 63 1.19 -4.60 -17.08
C GLY A 63 1.09 -6.10 -16.77
N ASP A 64 -0.05 -6.57 -16.26
CA ASP A 64 -0.23 -7.98 -15.81
C ASP A 64 0.94 -8.49 -14.95
N GLY A 65 1.43 -7.67 -14.03
CA GLY A 65 2.55 -7.98 -13.15
C GLY A 65 3.92 -7.49 -13.65
N TYR A 66 4.04 -6.90 -14.82
CA TYR A 66 5.29 -6.30 -15.30
C TYR A 66 5.04 -5.03 -16.12
N ILE A 67 5.73 -3.93 -15.79
CA ILE A 67 5.59 -2.68 -16.53
C ILE A 67 6.92 -1.92 -16.66
N ASP A 68 7.18 -1.42 -17.87
CA ASP A 68 8.38 -0.63 -18.14
C ASP A 68 8.35 0.71 -17.43
N ALA A 69 9.47 1.09 -16.82
CA ALA A 69 9.57 2.33 -16.06
C ALA A 69 9.38 3.56 -16.95
N ASP A 70 9.76 3.51 -18.22
CA ASP A 70 9.52 4.59 -19.18
C ASP A 70 8.03 4.75 -19.51
N HIS A 71 7.29 3.65 -19.58
CA HIS A 71 5.84 3.70 -19.73
C HIS A 71 5.17 4.27 -18.48
N VAL A 72 5.64 3.89 -17.28
CA VAL A 72 5.15 4.51 -16.04
C VAL A 72 5.45 6.02 -16.04
N ARG A 73 6.66 6.43 -16.45
CA ARG A 73 7.05 7.86 -16.54
C ARG A 73 6.16 8.65 -17.49
N SER A 74 5.74 8.06 -18.61
CA SER A 74 4.89 8.76 -19.58
C SER A 74 3.48 9.03 -19.06
N VAL A 75 2.98 8.22 -18.10
CA VAL A 75 1.63 8.36 -17.54
C VAL A 75 1.62 9.19 -16.25
N ILE A 76 2.52 8.92 -15.30
CA ILE A 76 2.50 9.56 -13.97
C ILE A 76 3.66 10.53 -13.74
N GLY A 77 4.55 10.71 -14.71
CA GLY A 77 5.68 11.62 -14.63
C GLY A 77 6.84 11.07 -13.77
N LYS A 78 7.33 11.88 -12.82
CA LYS A 78 8.50 11.52 -12.00
C LYS A 78 8.19 10.34 -11.08
N LEU A 79 9.07 9.33 -11.07
CA LEU A 79 8.87 8.10 -10.29
C LEU A 79 9.33 8.18 -8.83
N ASN A 80 10.22 9.11 -8.47
CA ASN A 80 10.84 9.14 -7.13
C ASN A 80 9.81 9.12 -5.99
N GLY A 81 8.73 9.90 -6.11
CA GLY A 81 7.66 9.93 -5.12
C GLY A 81 6.88 8.60 -5.08
N PRO A 82 6.21 8.20 -6.18
CA PRO A 82 5.47 6.95 -6.26
C PRO A 82 6.28 5.71 -5.83
N SER A 83 7.49 5.54 -6.36
CA SER A 83 8.36 4.40 -6.04
C SER A 83 8.79 4.39 -4.58
N ASN A 84 9.16 5.54 -4.00
CA ASN A 84 9.50 5.61 -2.57
C ASN A 84 8.31 5.25 -1.67
N GLY A 85 7.09 5.61 -2.08
CA GLY A 85 5.89 5.22 -1.35
C GLY A 85 5.65 3.71 -1.35
N LEU A 86 5.92 3.02 -2.46
CA LEU A 86 5.88 1.56 -2.55
C LEU A 86 6.94 0.92 -1.65
N THR A 87 8.20 1.34 -1.78
CA THR A 87 9.32 0.82 -0.98
C THR A 87 9.09 0.97 0.52
N ARG A 88 8.49 2.09 0.95
CA ARG A 88 8.26 2.36 2.38
C ARG A 88 6.96 1.78 2.94
N ALA A 89 6.04 1.30 2.12
CA ALA A 89 4.78 0.74 2.60
C ALA A 89 5.00 -0.49 3.48
N VAL A 90 5.88 -1.40 3.08
CA VAL A 90 6.20 -2.66 3.79
C VAL A 90 6.86 -2.46 5.14
N PRO A 91 7.98 -1.74 5.23
CA PRO A 91 8.57 -1.43 6.52
C PRO A 91 7.60 -0.69 7.46
N ARG A 92 6.73 0.16 6.90
CA ARG A 92 5.70 0.89 7.67
C ARG A 92 4.61 -0.03 8.19
N GLY A 93 4.09 -0.94 7.36
CA GLY A 93 3.09 -1.92 7.75
C GLY A 93 3.58 -2.89 8.82
N VAL A 94 4.84 -3.34 8.70
CA VAL A 94 5.50 -4.16 9.73
C VAL A 94 5.60 -3.40 11.05
N ARG A 95 6.08 -2.15 11.04
CA ARG A 95 6.15 -1.30 12.25
C ARG A 95 4.79 -1.07 12.92
N LYS A 96 3.71 -1.06 12.14
CA LYS A 96 2.33 -0.93 12.62
C LYS A 96 1.68 -2.27 13.00
N GLY A 97 2.40 -3.38 12.91
CA GLY A 97 1.91 -4.73 13.23
C GLY A 97 0.90 -5.29 12.22
N TRP A 98 0.80 -4.72 11.02
CA TRP A 98 -0.14 -5.21 10.00
C TRP A 98 0.38 -6.45 9.29
N TRP A 99 1.69 -6.53 9.09
CA TRP A 99 2.37 -7.60 8.34
C TRP A 99 3.48 -8.20 9.22
N PRO A 100 3.72 -9.52 9.12
CA PRO A 100 4.87 -10.14 9.80
C PRO A 100 6.19 -9.53 9.35
N GLU A 101 7.20 -9.57 10.24
CA GLU A 101 8.56 -9.25 9.85
C GLU A 101 9.04 -10.17 8.71
N GLY A 102 9.80 -9.60 7.77
CA GLY A 102 10.25 -10.32 6.58
C GLY A 102 9.20 -10.46 5.46
N THR A 103 8.01 -9.85 5.59
CA THR A 103 7.04 -9.81 4.49
C THR A 103 7.68 -9.18 3.25
N PRO A 104 7.73 -9.88 2.10
CA PRO A 104 8.34 -9.34 0.90
C PRO A 104 7.48 -8.23 0.29
N ALA A 105 8.14 -7.25 -0.33
CA ALA A 105 7.44 -6.21 -1.07
C ALA A 105 6.72 -6.81 -2.30
N PRO A 106 5.43 -6.47 -2.51
CA PRO A 106 4.65 -7.08 -3.59
C PRO A 106 5.07 -6.57 -4.97
N ILE A 107 5.67 -5.38 -5.03
CA ILE A 107 6.23 -4.79 -6.25
C ILE A 107 7.71 -4.54 -6.01
N THR A 108 8.55 -5.04 -6.92
CA THR A 108 10.01 -4.88 -6.88
C THR A 108 10.49 -4.14 -8.13
N PRO A 109 11.45 -3.20 -7.99
CA PRO A 109 12.09 -2.59 -9.14
C PRO A 109 12.98 -3.61 -9.85
N VAL A 110 13.07 -3.48 -11.17
CA VAL A 110 14.00 -4.23 -12.03
C VAL A 110 15.06 -3.24 -12.51
N SER A 111 16.32 -3.53 -12.16
CA SER A 111 17.48 -2.72 -12.57
C SER A 111 18.08 -3.23 -13.88
N ASP A 112 18.73 -2.36 -14.64
CA ASP A 112 19.46 -2.76 -15.85
C ASP A 112 20.70 -3.62 -15.51
N PRO A 113 20.76 -4.89 -15.94
CA PRO A 113 21.93 -5.74 -15.69
C PRO A 113 23.18 -5.29 -16.46
N LYS A 114 23.04 -4.48 -17.53
CA LYS A 114 24.15 -4.01 -18.36
C LYS A 114 24.82 -2.76 -17.82
N ASN A 115 24.15 -2.03 -16.92
CA ASN A 115 24.72 -0.82 -16.32
C ASN A 115 24.42 -0.74 -14.81
N PRO A 116 25.07 -1.59 -14.00
CA PRO A 116 24.80 -1.65 -12.56
C PRO A 116 25.25 -0.40 -11.79
N SER A 117 26.12 0.44 -12.35
CA SER A 117 26.61 1.68 -11.70
C SER A 117 25.60 2.83 -11.74
N TRP A 118 24.66 2.81 -12.69
CA TRP A 118 23.51 3.70 -12.70
C TRP A 118 22.30 2.89 -12.30
N HIS A 119 21.87 2.97 -11.04
CA HIS A 119 20.69 2.27 -10.50
C HIS A 119 19.37 2.79 -11.09
N GLN A 120 19.26 2.87 -12.41
CA GLN A 120 18.05 3.22 -13.10
C GLN A 120 17.17 1.98 -13.15
N ASN A 121 16.03 2.07 -12.47
CA ASN A 121 14.97 1.08 -12.61
C ASN A 121 14.43 1.16 -14.05
N ILE A 122 14.56 0.06 -14.77
CA ILE A 122 14.06 -0.10 -16.15
C ILE A 122 12.63 -0.60 -16.17
N ALA A 123 12.19 -1.30 -15.11
CA ALA A 123 10.82 -1.79 -14.97
C ALA A 123 10.44 -1.99 -13.51
N TYR A 124 9.17 -2.33 -13.30
CA TYR A 124 8.61 -2.77 -12.03
C TYR A 124 7.88 -4.08 -12.23
N ARG A 125 8.07 -5.02 -11.31
CA ARG A 125 7.47 -6.35 -11.38
C ARG A 125 6.74 -6.72 -10.09
N MET A 126 5.69 -7.51 -10.26
CA MET A 126 4.95 -8.24 -9.24
C MET A 126 4.95 -9.71 -9.65
N ASP A 127 5.03 -10.61 -8.66
CA ASP A 127 4.89 -12.04 -8.96
C ASP A 127 3.51 -12.33 -9.54
N GLN A 128 3.45 -13.18 -10.56
CA GLN A 128 2.21 -13.51 -11.27
C GLN A 128 1.11 -14.07 -10.35
N GLU A 129 1.51 -14.80 -9.31
CA GLU A 129 0.59 -15.35 -8.30
C GLU A 129 -0.09 -14.25 -7.46
N LEU A 130 0.53 -13.07 -7.32
CA LEU A 130 -0.01 -11.95 -6.56
C LEU A 130 -0.95 -11.07 -7.40
N VAL A 131 -0.80 -11.06 -8.72
CA VAL A 131 -1.64 -10.26 -9.63
C VAL A 131 -3.14 -10.47 -9.38
N PRO A 132 -3.70 -11.70 -9.34
CA PRO A 132 -5.12 -11.89 -9.06
C PRO A 132 -5.52 -11.43 -7.65
N VAL A 133 -4.65 -11.57 -6.65
CA VAL A 133 -4.91 -11.12 -5.27
C VAL A 133 -5.07 -9.60 -5.20
N PHE A 134 -4.20 -8.86 -5.89
CA PHE A 134 -4.23 -7.40 -5.92
C PHE A 134 -5.37 -6.85 -6.79
N ARG A 135 -5.71 -7.53 -7.89
CA ARG A 135 -6.90 -7.21 -8.69
C ARG A 135 -8.18 -7.36 -7.87
N GLU A 136 -8.32 -8.46 -7.14
CA GLU A 136 -9.48 -8.70 -6.28
C GLU A 136 -9.58 -7.65 -5.16
N ALA A 137 -8.44 -7.32 -4.52
CA ALA A 137 -8.39 -6.26 -3.52
C ALA A 137 -8.84 -4.89 -4.07
N LEU A 138 -8.44 -4.53 -5.28
CA LEU A 138 -8.88 -3.31 -5.95
C LEU A 138 -10.39 -3.32 -6.24
N THR A 139 -10.93 -4.46 -6.67
CA THR A 139 -12.37 -4.64 -6.87
C THR A 139 -13.16 -4.40 -5.58
N ARG A 140 -12.67 -4.89 -4.42
CA ARG A 140 -13.30 -4.63 -3.11
C ARG A 140 -13.29 -3.15 -2.74
N ILE A 141 -12.17 -2.46 -2.93
CA ILE A 141 -12.06 -1.03 -2.64
C ILE A 141 -13.03 -0.21 -3.50
N THR A 142 -13.10 -0.50 -4.79
CA THR A 142 -13.96 0.22 -5.74
C THR A 142 -15.44 -0.07 -5.52
N THR A 143 -15.81 -1.32 -5.23
CA THR A 143 -17.19 -1.72 -4.91
C THR A 143 -17.64 -1.13 -3.57
N GLY A 144 -16.79 -1.18 -2.54
CA GLY A 144 -17.08 -0.57 -1.24
C GLY A 144 -17.24 0.95 -1.32
N LYS A 145 -16.43 1.62 -2.15
CA LYS A 145 -16.58 3.06 -2.43
C LYS A 145 -17.93 3.37 -3.10
N LYS A 146 -18.31 2.59 -4.11
CA LYS A 146 -19.59 2.77 -4.82
C LYS A 146 -20.80 2.60 -3.90
N ALA A 147 -20.78 1.59 -3.03
CA ALA A 147 -21.86 1.37 -2.06
C ALA A 147 -21.99 2.53 -1.05
N ALA A 148 -20.87 3.13 -0.63
CA ALA A 148 -20.88 4.30 0.24
C ALA A 148 -21.41 5.57 -0.47
N GLU A 149 -21.10 5.75 -1.76
CA GLU A 149 -21.61 6.85 -2.58
C GLU A 149 -23.12 6.72 -2.85
N ASP A 150 -23.61 5.51 -3.12
CA ASP A 150 -25.04 5.24 -3.35
C ASP A 150 -25.88 5.43 -2.06
N MET A 151 -25.35 5.09 -0.88
CA MET A 151 -26.02 5.36 0.41
C MET A 151 -25.99 6.83 0.82
N GLY A 152 -24.99 7.60 0.37
CA GLY A 152 -24.91 9.04 0.57
C GLY A 152 -25.86 9.86 -0.31
N ASN A 153 -26.40 9.26 -1.38
CA ASN A 153 -27.33 9.90 -2.31
C ASN A 153 -28.77 9.41 -2.12
N THR A 154 -29.26 9.43 -0.88
CA THR A 154 -30.71 9.24 -0.64
C THR A 154 -31.44 10.53 -0.99
N PRO A 155 -32.39 10.57 -1.96
CA PRO A 155 -33.27 11.71 -2.16
C PRO A 155 -34.32 11.72 -1.05
N GLY A 156 -33.90 12.13 0.14
CA GLY A 156 -34.71 12.15 1.34
C GLY A 156 -34.32 13.34 2.19
N GLY A 157 -34.58 14.55 1.68
CA GLY A 157 -34.45 15.75 2.48
C GLY A 157 -35.43 15.69 3.66
N PRO A 158 -34.96 15.73 4.93
CA PRO A 158 -35.88 15.97 6.02
C PRO A 158 -36.39 17.41 5.87
N GLY A 159 -37.71 17.53 5.77
CA GLY A 159 -38.42 18.80 5.74
C GLY A 159 -37.89 19.73 6.83
N LYS A 160 -37.79 21.02 6.49
CA LYS A 160 -37.60 22.11 7.43
C LYS A 160 -38.59 21.94 8.58
N THR A 161 -38.12 21.37 9.69
CA THR A 161 -38.84 21.48 10.95
C THR A 161 -38.54 22.88 11.45
N THR A 162 -39.40 23.82 11.06
CA THR A 162 -39.47 25.15 11.67
C THR A 162 -39.71 24.98 13.17
N VAL A 163 -38.63 25.08 13.94
CA VAL A 163 -38.71 25.30 15.38
C VAL A 163 -39.29 26.71 15.57
N SER A 164 -40.56 26.78 15.95
CA SER A 164 -41.16 28.01 16.46
C SER A 164 -40.52 28.33 17.81
N LEU A 165 -39.72 29.38 17.87
CA LEU A 165 -39.36 30.06 19.11
C LEU A 165 -40.54 30.93 19.57
N PRO A 166 -40.97 30.86 20.85
CA PRO A 166 -41.84 31.88 21.43
C PRO A 166 -41.05 33.16 21.75
N PRO A 167 -41.66 34.36 21.68
CA PRO A 167 -40.98 35.61 21.97
C PRO A 167 -41.00 35.93 23.46
N GLY A 168 -39.86 36.42 23.97
CA GLY A 168 -39.82 37.35 25.10
C GLY A 168 -39.34 36.78 26.44
N SER A 169 -38.12 37.12 26.82
CA SER A 169 -37.90 37.89 28.06
C SER A 169 -36.51 38.49 28.10
N SER A 170 -36.52 39.80 28.26
CA SER A 170 -35.41 40.69 28.57
C SER A 170 -34.79 40.34 29.93
N GLY A 171 -33.46 40.44 30.04
CA GLY A 171 -32.73 40.31 31.29
C GLY A 171 -31.24 40.31 31.02
N GLY A 172 -30.64 41.49 30.99
CA GLY A 172 -29.23 41.68 30.66
C GLY A 172 -28.27 41.19 31.74
N GLN A 173 -27.01 41.00 31.34
CA GLN A 173 -25.88 41.57 32.05
C GLN A 173 -24.62 41.56 31.17
N ALA A 174 -23.73 42.48 31.51
CA ALA A 174 -22.61 43.02 30.79
C ALA A 174 -21.31 42.20 30.93
N TYR A 175 -20.56 42.12 29.81
CA TYR A 175 -19.08 42.14 29.58
C TYR A 175 -18.09 41.33 30.47
N PRO A 176 -16.80 41.12 30.07
CA PRO A 176 -16.12 41.47 28.82
C PRO A 176 -15.32 40.33 28.14
N THR A 177 -14.89 40.65 26.92
CA THR A 177 -13.87 40.02 26.08
C THR A 177 -12.44 40.23 26.62
N LEU A 178 -11.53 39.32 26.25
CA LEU A 178 -10.06 39.42 26.05
C LEU A 178 -9.23 38.46 26.93
N ASN A 179 -8.55 37.51 26.26
CA ASN A 179 -7.10 37.54 26.21
C ASN A 179 -6.55 36.70 25.05
N THR A 180 -5.95 37.42 24.12
CA THR A 180 -4.87 36.98 23.22
C THR A 180 -3.68 36.48 24.05
N VAL A 181 -3.10 35.36 23.64
CA VAL A 181 -1.72 35.00 24.03
C VAL A 181 -0.95 34.70 22.76
N ASP A 182 -0.09 35.64 22.40
CA ASP A 182 1.08 35.44 21.55
C ASP A 182 1.99 34.40 22.20
N VAL A 183 2.39 33.37 21.44
CA VAL A 183 3.65 32.67 21.68
C VAL A 183 4.36 32.56 20.35
N ASP A 184 5.19 33.58 20.11
CA ASP A 184 6.23 33.59 19.10
C ASP A 184 7.46 32.84 19.64
N GLY A 185 8.25 32.27 18.73
CA GLY A 185 9.65 31.94 18.99
C GLY A 185 10.02 30.47 19.11
N GLY A 186 10.73 29.96 18.09
CA GLY A 186 11.83 29.02 18.32
C GLY A 186 11.98 27.87 17.33
N SER A 187 12.28 28.15 16.06
CA SER A 187 12.93 27.18 15.16
C SER A 187 14.35 26.86 15.66
N PRO A 188 14.77 25.59 15.74
CA PRO A 188 16.19 25.26 15.89
C PRO A 188 16.91 25.24 14.51
N PRO A 189 18.20 25.61 14.47
CA PRO A 189 18.96 25.81 13.24
C PRO A 189 19.43 24.51 12.61
N PHE A 190 19.63 24.63 11.29
CA PHE A 190 20.21 23.68 10.35
C PHE A 190 21.73 23.90 10.38
N ASP A 191 22.51 22.92 10.82
CA ASP A 191 23.96 22.90 10.62
C ASP A 191 24.29 21.79 9.62
N GLY A 192 24.57 22.21 8.39
CA GLY A 192 25.39 21.46 7.45
C GLY A 192 26.74 22.16 7.40
N ASP A 193 27.82 21.39 7.47
CA ASP A 193 29.13 21.84 7.02
C ASP A 193 29.84 20.68 6.31
N GLU A 194 30.49 21.09 5.23
CA GLU A 194 31.10 20.32 4.16
C GLU A 194 32.50 19.77 4.51
N GLU A 195 32.85 18.71 3.79
CA GLU A 195 34.14 18.38 3.17
C GLU A 195 35.46 18.74 3.86
N LYS A 196 36.30 17.72 4.07
CA LYS A 196 37.73 17.79 3.69
C LYS A 196 38.19 16.51 3.02
N GLU A 197 38.72 16.71 1.81
CA GLU A 197 39.63 15.84 1.07
C GLU A 197 40.82 15.41 1.94
N ASP A 198 41.33 14.19 1.73
CA ASP A 198 42.78 13.99 1.77
C ASP A 198 43.23 12.79 0.92
N GLN A 199 44.42 12.97 0.38
CA GLN A 199 44.98 12.39 -0.84
C GLN A 199 45.64 11.01 -0.67
N GLN A 200 45.72 10.30 -1.81
CA GLN A 200 46.58 9.14 -2.10
C GLN A 200 48.07 9.42 -1.81
N PRO A 201 48.91 8.37 -1.71
CA PRO A 201 49.56 7.82 -2.91
C PRO A 201 49.21 6.37 -3.24
#